data_AF-A0A5A9NL78-F1
#
_entry.id   AF-A0A5A9NL78-F1
#
_cell.length_a   1.000
_cell.length_b   1.000
_cell.length_c   1.000
_cell.angle_alpha   90.00
_cell.angle_beta   90.00
_cell.angle_gamma   90.00
#
_symmetry.space_group_name_H-M   'P 1'
#
loop_
_entity.id
_entity.type
_entity.pdbx_description
1 polymer ?
#
loop_
_entity_poly.entity_id
_entity_poly.type
_entity_poly.pdbx_seq_one_letter_code
_entity_poly.pdbx_strand_id
1 'polypeptide(L)'
;MVWTSTILSILILQFISLGGGQNTDPDVLLKSSFPPAQPSLMNLNAICLHGSGRARYPASIFPPSGYAYARRAGNAVNRLEAWFSQCCNEDVARGNGEILCCAKQAWEAALSQFCTEEFSTMTMPHECCERRGEDRWNCFTTQAPNPYYKSLPGNLAPVVPADRIFTWDPNTC
;
A
#
# COMPACT_ATOMS: atom_id res chain seq x y z
N MET A 1 13.99 72.19 11.57
CA MET A 1 13.00 72.15 10.48
C MET A 1 13.39 71.04 9.51
N VAL A 2 12.39 70.36 8.94
CA VAL A 2 12.43 69.17 8.05
C VAL A 2 12.65 67.85 8.82
N TRP A 3 11.59 67.10 9.18
CA TRP A 3 10.90 66.00 8.43
C TRP A 3 11.83 64.80 8.17
N THR A 4 11.50 63.56 8.52
CA THR A 4 10.39 62.76 7.95
C THR A 4 10.00 61.55 8.81
N SER A 5 8.69 61.28 8.91
CA SER A 5 8.10 59.96 9.16
C SER A 5 8.47 58.95 8.06
N THR A 6 8.61 57.66 8.40
CA THR A 6 8.01 56.54 7.65
C THR A 6 8.23 55.14 8.30
N ILE A 7 7.09 54.47 8.54
CA ILE A 7 6.75 53.08 8.19
C ILE A 7 7.22 51.90 9.07
N LEU A 8 6.20 51.21 9.64
CA LEU A 8 6.15 49.82 10.08
C LEU A 8 6.75 48.85 9.05
N SER A 9 7.54 47.87 9.49
CA SER A 9 7.60 46.55 8.83
C SER A 9 7.99 45.46 9.82
N ILE A 10 7.06 44.51 9.94
CA ILE A 10 7.10 43.30 10.74
C ILE A 10 8.01 42.28 10.03
N LEU A 11 9.00 41.71 10.73
CA LEU A 11 9.73 40.53 10.28
C LEU A 11 9.42 39.37 11.24
N ILE A 12 8.31 38.68 10.94
CA ILE A 12 8.05 37.34 11.44
C ILE A 12 9.02 36.42 10.71
N LEU A 13 10.04 35.94 11.40
CA LEU A 13 10.86 34.83 10.92
C LEU A 13 9.98 33.58 10.90
N GLN A 14 9.59 33.18 9.70
CA GLN A 14 8.80 31.99 9.44
C GLN A 14 9.59 30.75 9.85
N PHE A 15 8.93 29.88 10.61
CA PHE A 15 9.29 28.48 10.79
C PHE A 15 9.40 27.80 9.42
N ILE A 16 10.61 27.42 9.01
CA ILE A 16 10.78 26.46 7.92
C ILE A 16 10.92 25.08 8.59
N SER A 17 9.84 24.31 8.49
CA SER A 17 9.79 22.89 8.81
C SER A 17 10.85 22.15 7.97
N LEU A 18 11.83 21.54 8.63
CA LEU A 18 12.70 20.52 8.04
C LEU A 18 11.95 19.19 7.96
N GLY A 19 10.90 19.14 7.15
CA GLY A 19 10.31 17.90 6.67
C GLY A 19 11.12 17.38 5.50
N GLY A 20 12.29 16.79 5.76
CA GLY A 20 13.09 16.12 4.75
C GLY A 20 12.37 14.86 4.25
N GLY A 21 11.48 15.03 3.27
CA GLY A 21 10.96 13.91 2.49
C GLY A 21 12.12 13.28 1.73
N GLN A 22 12.48 12.04 2.05
CA GLN A 22 13.41 11.30 1.20
C GLN A 22 12.75 11.14 -0.17
N ASN A 23 13.39 11.69 -1.21
CA ASN A 23 13.01 11.47 -2.61
C ASN A 23 13.36 10.01 -2.99
N THR A 24 12.63 9.05 -2.44
CA THR A 24 12.74 7.65 -2.85
C THR A 24 11.96 7.48 -4.14
N ASP A 25 12.63 7.00 -5.19
CA ASP A 25 11.99 6.61 -6.44
C ASP A 25 10.83 5.63 -6.16
N PRO A 26 9.58 5.96 -6.55
CA PRO A 26 8.42 5.09 -6.32
C PRO A 26 8.62 3.66 -6.83
N ASP A 27 9.38 3.46 -7.92
CA ASP A 27 9.67 2.13 -8.45
C ASP A 27 10.58 1.31 -7.53
N VAL A 28 11.57 1.97 -6.91
CA VAL A 28 12.47 1.33 -5.94
C VAL A 28 11.71 0.92 -4.68
N LEU A 29 10.86 1.81 -4.18
CA LEU A 29 10.00 1.50 -3.04
C LEU A 29 9.07 0.32 -3.37
N LEU A 30 8.43 0.36 -4.53
CA LEU A 30 7.52 -0.69 -5.01
C LEU A 30 8.19 -2.05 -5.11
N LYS A 31 9.41 -2.12 -5.65
CA LYS A 31 10.15 -3.38 -5.80
C LYS A 31 10.40 -4.09 -4.46
N SER A 32 10.36 -3.38 -3.34
CA SER A 32 10.51 -3.96 -2.00
C SER A 32 9.21 -4.49 -1.37
N SER A 33 8.05 -4.15 -1.94
CA SER A 33 6.75 -4.48 -1.36
C SER A 33 5.74 -5.11 -2.32
N PHE A 34 6.03 -5.17 -3.62
CA PHE A 34 5.15 -5.76 -4.62
C PHE A 34 5.85 -6.87 -5.42
N PRO A 35 5.19 -8.01 -5.66
CA PRO A 35 3.85 -8.35 -5.16
C PRO A 35 3.82 -8.64 -3.64
N PRO A 36 2.72 -8.35 -2.94
CA PRO A 36 2.57 -8.73 -1.54
C PRO A 36 2.54 -10.26 -1.39
N ALA A 37 3.14 -10.77 -0.31
CA ALA A 37 3.17 -12.20 -0.03
C ALA A 37 1.79 -12.76 0.32
N GLN A 38 1.56 -14.05 0.09
CA GLN A 38 0.30 -14.68 0.52
C GLN A 38 0.22 -14.72 2.06
N PRO A 39 -0.95 -14.40 2.65
CA PRO A 39 -1.17 -14.56 4.08
C PRO A 39 -1.04 -16.01 4.53
N SER A 40 -0.34 -16.21 5.65
CA SER A 40 -0.12 -17.50 6.30
C SER A 40 -0.05 -17.31 7.81
N LEU A 41 -0.17 -18.39 8.59
CA LEU A 41 0.00 -18.32 10.05
C LEU A 41 1.39 -17.77 10.45
N MET A 42 2.41 -17.93 9.60
CA MET A 42 3.77 -17.47 9.88
C MET A 42 3.93 -15.95 9.76
N ASN A 43 3.08 -15.29 8.97
CA ASN A 43 3.17 -13.84 8.72
C ASN A 43 1.94 -13.06 9.20
N LEU A 44 0.89 -13.73 9.69
CA LEU A 44 -0.37 -13.12 10.14
C LEU A 44 -0.17 -12.05 11.23
N ASN A 45 0.68 -12.33 12.22
CA ASN A 45 0.99 -11.36 13.27
C ASN A 45 1.64 -10.10 12.69
N ALA A 46 2.55 -10.24 11.73
CA ALA A 46 3.17 -9.09 11.08
C ALA A 46 2.15 -8.30 10.25
N ILE A 47 1.26 -8.98 9.53
CA ILE A 47 0.16 -8.35 8.79
C ILE A 47 -0.65 -7.42 9.71
N CYS A 48 -1.11 -7.92 10.86
CA CYS A 48 -1.97 -7.16 11.77
C CYS A 48 -1.22 -6.12 12.61
N LEU A 49 -0.04 -6.45 13.16
CA LEU A 49 0.63 -5.60 14.15
C LEU A 49 1.56 -4.55 13.54
N HIS A 50 1.98 -4.73 12.29
CA HIS A 50 3.05 -3.92 11.68
C HIS A 50 2.61 -3.18 10.40
N GLY A 51 1.30 -3.06 10.16
CA GLY A 51 0.76 -2.40 8.95
C GLY A 51 1.07 -0.91 8.83
N SER A 52 1.26 -0.21 9.95
CA SER A 52 1.64 1.21 9.98
C SER A 52 3.10 1.46 9.60
N GLY A 53 3.95 0.43 9.63
CA GLY A 53 5.37 0.54 9.26
C GLY A 53 5.67 0.17 7.81
N ARG A 54 4.69 -0.35 7.05
CA ARG A 54 4.88 -0.78 5.65
C ARG A 54 4.62 0.36 4.66
N ALA A 55 5.25 0.29 3.49
CA ALA A 55 5.15 1.33 2.46
C ALA A 55 3.70 1.58 2.02
N ARG A 56 3.39 2.85 1.72
CA ARG A 56 2.13 3.28 1.08
C ARG A 56 2.43 4.13 -0.14
N TYR A 57 1.51 4.09 -1.09
CA TYR A 57 1.67 4.69 -2.41
C TYR A 57 0.55 5.70 -2.69
N PRO A 58 0.41 6.79 -1.91
CA PRO A 58 -0.61 7.80 -2.21
C PRO A 58 -0.31 8.48 -3.54
N ALA A 59 -1.33 9.00 -4.23
CA ALA A 59 -1.15 9.58 -5.57
C ALA A 59 -0.10 10.72 -5.63
N SER A 60 0.16 11.39 -4.50
CA SER A 60 1.10 12.50 -4.36
C SER A 60 2.58 12.13 -4.49
N ILE A 61 2.98 10.85 -4.28
CA ILE A 61 4.39 10.45 -4.44
C ILE A 61 4.79 10.24 -5.90
N PHE A 62 3.81 10.20 -6.81
CA PHE A 62 4.04 9.92 -8.21
C PHE A 62 4.00 11.21 -9.04
N PRO A 63 4.98 11.44 -9.94
CA PRO A 63 4.95 12.53 -10.89
C PRO A 63 3.68 12.52 -11.77
N PRO A 64 3.18 13.67 -12.25
CA PRO A 64 1.91 13.74 -13.00
C PRO A 64 1.81 12.83 -14.23
N SER A 65 2.94 12.52 -14.87
CA SER A 65 3.03 11.61 -16.02
C SER A 65 4.05 10.50 -15.77
N GLY A 66 3.89 9.38 -16.47
CA GLY A 66 4.70 8.17 -16.28
C GLY A 66 4.22 7.29 -15.10
N TYR A 67 5.02 6.27 -14.77
CA TYR A 67 4.79 5.38 -13.62
C TYR A 67 3.42 4.68 -13.58
N ALA A 68 2.79 4.47 -14.74
CA ALA A 68 1.43 3.91 -14.80
C ALA A 68 1.33 2.54 -14.14
N TYR A 69 2.32 1.66 -14.39
CA TYR A 69 2.43 0.37 -13.72
C TYR A 69 2.57 0.53 -12.21
N ALA A 70 3.51 1.37 -11.75
CA ALA A 70 3.79 1.55 -10.34
C ALA A 70 2.63 2.16 -9.56
N ARG A 71 1.84 3.03 -10.20
CA ARG A 71 0.58 3.54 -9.65
C ARG A 71 -0.42 2.41 -9.43
N ARG A 72 -0.63 1.51 -10.40
CA ARG A 72 -1.56 0.38 -10.27
C ARG A 72 -1.10 -0.63 -9.22
N ALA A 73 0.18 -1.02 -9.25
CA ALA A 73 0.75 -1.93 -8.26
C ALA A 73 0.74 -1.32 -6.85
N GLY A 74 1.08 -0.03 -6.72
CA GLY A 74 0.99 0.70 -5.46
C GLY A 74 -0.44 0.82 -4.93
N ASN A 75 -1.42 1.05 -5.81
CA ASN A 75 -2.84 1.03 -5.44
C ASN A 75 -3.28 -0.35 -4.95
N ALA A 76 -2.79 -1.43 -5.57
CA ALA A 76 -3.06 -2.79 -5.12
C ALA A 76 -2.51 -3.04 -3.70
N VAL A 77 -1.30 -2.56 -3.40
CA VAL A 77 -0.74 -2.60 -2.04
C VAL A 77 -1.59 -1.80 -1.06
N ASN A 78 -1.93 -0.55 -1.39
CA ASN A 78 -2.74 0.30 -0.51
C ASN A 78 -4.09 -0.34 -0.19
N ARG A 79 -4.77 -0.87 -1.22
CA ARG A 79 -6.06 -1.57 -1.11
C ARG A 79 -5.93 -2.79 -0.19
N LEU A 80 -4.96 -3.66 -0.45
CA LEU A 80 -4.74 -4.85 0.35
C LEU A 80 -4.50 -4.50 1.81
N GLU A 81 -3.65 -3.52 2.07
CA GLU A 81 -3.32 -3.13 3.43
C GLU A 81 -4.49 -2.48 4.19
N ALA A 82 -5.37 -1.75 3.49
CA ALA A 82 -6.61 -1.27 4.07
C ALA A 82 -7.56 -2.43 4.43
N TRP A 83 -7.66 -3.44 3.56
CA TRP A 83 -8.46 -4.65 3.82
C TRP A 83 -7.86 -5.54 4.90
N PHE A 84 -6.53 -5.63 5.02
CA PHE A 84 -5.90 -6.27 6.17
C PHE A 84 -6.25 -5.57 7.48
N SER A 85 -6.28 -4.24 7.49
CA SER A 85 -6.70 -3.49 8.68
C SER A 85 -8.15 -3.82 9.06
N GLN A 86 -9.02 -4.04 8.07
CA GLN A 86 -10.39 -4.52 8.28
C GLN A 86 -10.42 -5.96 8.84
N CYS A 87 -9.68 -6.90 8.24
CA CYS A 87 -9.62 -8.29 8.70
C CYS A 87 -9.04 -8.45 10.11
N CYS A 88 -8.10 -7.59 10.50
CA CYS A 88 -7.49 -7.62 11.82
C CYS A 88 -8.33 -6.92 12.90
N ASN A 89 -9.50 -6.40 12.54
CA ASN A 89 -10.45 -5.86 13.51
C ASN A 89 -11.31 -6.99 14.10
N GLU A 90 -11.37 -7.07 15.43
CA GLU A 90 -12.09 -8.13 16.17
C GLU A 90 -13.61 -8.15 15.95
N ASP A 91 -14.20 -7.05 15.46
CA ASP A 91 -15.61 -6.98 15.06
C ASP A 91 -15.86 -7.65 13.71
N VAL A 92 -14.83 -7.81 12.89
CA VAL A 92 -14.92 -8.37 11.53
C VAL A 92 -14.56 -9.85 11.50
N ALA A 93 -13.45 -10.24 12.13
CA ALA A 93 -12.97 -11.63 12.17
C ALA A 93 -12.33 -11.91 13.52
N ARG A 94 -12.61 -13.09 14.10
CA ARG A 94 -12.18 -13.46 15.46
C ARG A 94 -11.23 -14.66 15.45
N GLY A 95 -10.07 -14.45 16.06
CA GLY A 95 -9.03 -15.47 16.17
C GLY A 95 -8.30 -15.74 14.85
N ASN A 96 -7.15 -16.41 14.95
CA ASN A 96 -6.22 -16.53 13.82
C ASN A 96 -6.80 -17.25 12.61
N GLY A 97 -7.77 -18.15 12.78
CA GLY A 97 -8.41 -18.87 11.68
C GLY A 97 -9.25 -17.96 10.78
N GLU A 98 -10.19 -17.22 11.37
CA GLU A 98 -11.04 -16.28 10.63
C GLU A 98 -10.22 -15.11 10.06
N ILE A 99 -9.28 -14.56 10.84
CA ILE A 99 -8.40 -13.48 10.38
C ILE A 99 -7.58 -13.94 9.18
N LEU A 100 -7.01 -15.16 9.22
CA LEU A 100 -6.25 -15.70 8.09
C LEU A 100 -7.14 -15.91 6.86
N CYS A 101 -8.36 -16.42 7.04
CA CYS A 101 -9.30 -16.61 5.94
C CYS A 101 -9.66 -15.28 5.27
N CYS A 102 -10.08 -14.28 6.07
CA CYS A 102 -10.34 -12.92 5.60
C CYS A 102 -9.14 -12.34 4.85
N ALA A 103 -7.94 -12.45 5.42
CA ALA A 103 -6.71 -11.92 4.82
C ALA A 103 -6.39 -12.61 3.49
N LYS A 104 -6.54 -13.93 3.37
CA LYS A 104 -6.33 -14.66 2.11
C LYS A 104 -7.30 -14.19 1.02
N GLN A 105 -8.58 -14.07 1.35
CA GLN A 105 -9.58 -13.54 0.41
C GLN A 105 -9.26 -12.10 0.00
N ALA A 106 -8.85 -11.25 0.94
CA ALA A 106 -8.41 -9.88 0.65
C ALA A 106 -7.22 -9.85 -0.31
N TRP A 107 -6.24 -10.73 -0.11
CA TRP A 107 -5.05 -10.86 -0.94
C TRP A 107 -5.40 -11.29 -2.38
N GLU A 108 -6.21 -12.34 -2.54
CA GLU A 108 -6.65 -12.81 -3.86
C GLU A 108 -7.51 -11.75 -4.56
N ALA A 109 -8.42 -11.09 -3.86
CA ALA A 109 -9.27 -10.05 -4.41
C ALA A 109 -8.46 -8.81 -4.84
N ALA A 110 -7.47 -8.40 -4.05
CA ALA A 110 -6.65 -7.23 -4.35
C ALA A 110 -5.78 -7.47 -5.59
N LEU A 111 -5.17 -8.65 -5.70
CA LEU A 111 -4.36 -9.05 -6.86
C LEU A 111 -5.21 -9.37 -8.08
N SER A 112 -6.42 -9.92 -7.92
CA SER A 112 -7.38 -10.07 -9.02
C SER A 112 -7.72 -8.71 -9.61
N GLN A 113 -8.05 -7.74 -8.76
CA GLN A 113 -8.38 -6.40 -9.20
C GLN A 113 -7.19 -5.69 -9.86
N PHE A 114 -5.97 -5.88 -9.33
CA PHE A 114 -4.74 -5.43 -10.01
C PHE A 114 -4.62 -6.02 -11.41
N CYS A 115 -4.85 -7.32 -11.58
CA CYS A 115 -4.79 -7.95 -12.89
C CYS A 115 -5.88 -7.43 -13.84
N THR A 116 -7.10 -7.19 -13.37
CA THR A 116 -8.15 -6.53 -14.16
C THR A 116 -7.69 -5.15 -14.63
N GLU A 117 -7.03 -4.38 -13.76
CA GLU A 117 -6.50 -3.06 -14.11
C GLU A 117 -5.36 -3.16 -15.14
N GLU A 118 -4.44 -4.11 -14.99
CA GLU A 118 -3.36 -4.36 -15.96
C GLU A 118 -3.91 -4.67 -17.37
N PHE A 119 -4.91 -5.56 -17.46
CA PHE A 119 -5.55 -5.92 -18.74
C PHE A 119 -6.41 -4.81 -19.35
N SER A 120 -6.75 -3.76 -18.59
CA SER A 120 -7.50 -2.60 -19.08
C SER A 120 -6.61 -1.52 -19.69
N THR A 121 -5.32 -1.80 -19.87
CA THR A 121 -4.35 -0.88 -20.46
C THR A 121 -3.77 -1.43 -21.76
N MET A 122 -3.10 -0.58 -22.54
CA MET A 122 -2.40 -1.00 -23.76
C MET A 122 -0.97 -1.54 -23.47
N THR A 123 -0.56 -1.58 -22.21
CA THR A 123 0.75 -2.12 -21.81
C THR A 123 0.68 -3.62 -21.60
N MET A 124 1.82 -4.31 -21.73
CA MET A 124 1.91 -5.72 -21.35
C MET A 124 1.56 -5.86 -19.85
N PRO A 125 0.64 -6.76 -19.49
CA PRO A 125 0.27 -6.98 -18.10
C PRO A 125 1.42 -7.65 -17.34
N HIS A 126 1.41 -7.53 -16.01
CA HIS A 126 2.27 -8.33 -15.15
C HIS A 126 2.19 -9.84 -15.46
N GLU A 127 3.33 -10.53 -15.54
CA GLU A 127 3.39 -11.93 -15.98
C GLU A 127 2.52 -12.89 -15.15
N CYS A 128 2.40 -12.66 -13.84
CA CYS A 128 1.53 -13.48 -12.99
C CYS A 128 0.05 -13.32 -13.35
N CYS A 129 -0.38 -12.17 -13.89
CA CYS A 129 -1.76 -11.96 -14.31
C CYS A 129 -2.15 -12.80 -15.53
N GLU A 130 -1.19 -13.23 -16.34
CA GLU A 130 -1.40 -14.12 -17.48
C GLU A 130 -1.71 -15.56 -17.03
N ARG A 131 -1.33 -15.93 -15.81
CA ARG A 131 -1.64 -17.25 -15.21
C ARG A 131 -3.09 -17.29 -14.72
N ARG A 132 -3.61 -18.50 -14.50
CA ARG A 132 -5.00 -18.77 -14.09
C ARG A 132 -5.06 -19.67 -12.87
N GLY A 133 -6.16 -19.58 -12.11
CA GLY A 133 -6.38 -20.40 -10.93
C GLY A 133 -5.21 -20.34 -9.95
N GLU A 134 -4.84 -21.49 -9.41
CA GLU A 134 -3.76 -21.62 -8.43
C GLU A 134 -2.38 -21.18 -8.98
N ASP A 135 -2.10 -21.37 -10.27
CA ASP A 135 -0.82 -20.97 -10.87
C ASP A 135 -0.58 -19.46 -10.79
N ARG A 136 -1.65 -18.66 -10.84
CA ARG A 136 -1.58 -17.21 -10.63
C ARG A 136 -1.12 -16.88 -9.21
N TRP A 137 -1.71 -17.54 -8.23
CA TRP A 137 -1.40 -17.31 -6.83
C TRP A 137 0.01 -17.79 -6.50
N ASN A 138 0.40 -18.97 -6.99
CA ASN A 138 1.76 -19.48 -6.85
C ASN A 138 2.81 -18.56 -7.49
N CYS A 139 2.50 -17.95 -8.64
CA CYS A 139 3.37 -16.96 -9.27
C CYS A 139 3.59 -15.74 -8.36
N PHE A 140 2.52 -15.12 -7.86
CA PHE A 140 2.63 -13.96 -6.96
C PHE A 140 3.35 -14.29 -5.66
N THR A 141 3.04 -15.45 -5.06
CA THR A 141 3.71 -15.92 -3.84
C THR A 141 5.21 -16.10 -4.05
N THR A 142 5.62 -16.69 -5.17
CA THR A 142 7.04 -16.94 -5.49
C THR A 142 7.82 -15.65 -5.72
N GLN A 143 7.16 -14.63 -6.25
CA GLN A 143 7.78 -13.34 -6.57
C GLN A 143 7.75 -12.32 -5.42
N ALA A 144 7.11 -12.65 -4.29
CA ALA A 144 6.93 -11.69 -3.20
C ALA A 144 8.27 -11.32 -2.53
N PRO A 145 8.71 -10.04 -2.57
CA PRO A 145 10.02 -9.63 -2.03
C PRO A 145 10.03 -9.55 -0.50
N ASN A 146 8.86 -9.50 0.14
CA ASN A 146 8.71 -9.34 1.59
C ASN A 146 7.76 -10.40 2.19
N PRO A 147 8.17 -11.69 2.27
CA PRO A 147 7.32 -12.80 2.72
C PRO A 147 6.79 -12.67 4.15
N TYR A 148 7.47 -11.89 4.99
CA TYR A 148 7.16 -11.72 6.41
C TYR A 148 6.62 -10.33 6.76
N TYR A 149 6.21 -9.53 5.77
CA TYR A 149 5.60 -8.21 6.00
C TYR A 149 6.44 -7.30 6.92
N LYS A 150 7.78 -7.35 6.76
CA LYS A 150 8.71 -6.51 7.51
C LYS A 150 8.39 -5.04 7.28
N SER A 151 8.39 -4.27 8.37
CA SER A 151 8.26 -2.81 8.32
C SER A 151 9.52 -2.15 7.77
N LEU A 152 9.35 -0.96 7.21
CA LEU A 152 10.45 -0.06 6.89
C LEU A 152 10.89 0.67 8.18
N PRO A 153 12.17 0.61 8.57
CA PRO A 153 12.65 1.28 9.78
C PRO A 153 12.35 2.78 9.76
N GLY A 154 11.74 3.29 10.84
CA GLY A 154 11.43 4.72 11.00
C GLY A 154 10.28 5.23 10.12
N ASN A 155 9.59 4.36 9.38
CA ASN A 155 8.45 4.75 8.54
C ASN A 155 7.14 4.75 9.35
N LEU A 156 6.38 5.83 9.24
CA LEU A 156 4.98 5.91 9.65
C LEU A 156 4.15 6.15 8.40
N ALA A 157 3.50 5.10 7.92
CA ALA A 157 2.75 5.17 6.69
C ALA A 157 1.49 6.05 6.84
N PRO A 158 1.19 6.90 5.85
CA PRO A 158 -0.07 7.62 5.82
C PRO A 158 -1.24 6.64 5.74
N VAL A 159 -2.36 7.00 6.36
CA VAL A 159 -3.61 6.25 6.19
C VAL A 159 -4.11 6.48 4.75
N VAL A 160 -4.09 5.42 3.94
CA VAL A 160 -4.69 5.42 2.61
C VAL A 160 -5.96 4.57 2.69
N PRO A 161 -7.16 5.15 2.52
CA PRO A 161 -8.40 4.39 2.56
C PRO A 161 -8.47 3.42 1.39
N ALA A 162 -9.23 2.34 1.55
CA ALA A 162 -9.55 1.46 0.44
C ALA A 162 -10.30 2.24 -0.65
N ASP A 163 -9.92 2.04 -1.90
CA ASP A 163 -10.62 2.58 -3.06
C ASP A 163 -11.91 1.81 -3.40
N ARG A 164 -12.11 0.66 -2.74
CA ARG A 164 -13.21 -0.27 -2.97
C ARG A 164 -13.65 -0.94 -1.67
N ILE A 165 -14.93 -1.30 -1.60
CA ILE A 165 -15.51 -2.08 -0.49
C ILE A 165 -15.03 -3.53 -0.61
N PHE A 166 -14.68 -4.13 0.53
CA PHE A 166 -14.35 -5.54 0.64
C PHE A 166 -15.29 -6.23 1.62
N THR A 167 -15.81 -7.36 1.15
CA THR A 167 -16.63 -8.29 1.91
C THR A 167 -15.97 -9.65 1.79
N TRP A 168 -15.86 -10.37 2.91
CA TRP A 168 -15.30 -11.71 2.97
C TRP A 168 -16.39 -12.70 3.40
N ASP A 169 -16.22 -13.97 3.02
CA ASP A 169 -17.13 -15.05 3.40
C ASP A 169 -16.41 -16.02 4.35
N PRO A 170 -16.83 -16.14 5.62
CA PRO A 170 -16.20 -17.06 6.57
C PRO A 170 -16.31 -18.54 6.20
N ASN A 171 -17.16 -18.89 5.25
CA ASN A 171 -17.33 -20.27 4.79
C ASN A 171 -16.45 -20.62 3.58
N THR A 172 -15.76 -19.64 3.00
CA THR A 172 -14.95 -19.80 1.79
C THR A 172 -13.46 -19.59 2.13
N CYS A 173 -12.90 -20.58 2.82
CA CYS A 173 -11.49 -20.71 3.18
C CYS A 173 -10.97 -22.05 2.65
#